data_AF-A0A8C9AG55-F1
#
_entry.id   AF-A0A8C9AG55-F1
#
_cell.length_a   1.000
_cell.length_b   1.000
_cell.length_c   1.000
_cell.angle_alpha   90.00
_cell.angle_beta   90.00
_cell.angle_gamma   90.00
#
_symmetry.space_group_name_H-M   'P 1'
#
loop_
_entity.id
_entity.type
_entity.pdbx_description
1 polymer ?
#
loop_
_entity_poly.entity_id
_entity_poly.type
_entity_poly.pdbx_seq_one_letter_code
_entity_poly.pdbx_strand_id
1 'polypeptide(L)'
;LLAQAHVQLGDEMPVCEIHLYTRGCHSDQRLGHLSVAETEMLRDPEGGRQLLRRLEHENAGLEAALQWRRGELVFWRWMDTVLGACPPEAPAAAAQPAFLPRIPERGPGQGELVARELRALQEELCEATERRRAAWEARVGGQGRGPQWSSARQALQKAVDQELAALQWAWEQDRGPARPHGPHRLVRREDEAPGGQDLQAAEVIRVLRSKEACLEAVLRQLQGQCRQELARLAGALPGLIWILPPRR
;
A
#
# COMPACT_ATOMS: atom_id res chain seq x y z
N LEU A 1 40.31 -2.19 48.72
CA LEU A 1 40.00 -0.79 48.36
C LEU A 1 38.91 -0.81 47.30
N LEU A 2 37.65 -0.90 47.74
CA LEU A 2 36.47 -0.85 46.88
C LEU A 2 35.90 0.57 46.99
N ALA A 3 35.98 1.36 45.92
CA ALA A 3 35.29 2.63 45.83
C ALA A 3 33.88 2.37 45.29
N GLN A 4 32.89 2.34 46.17
CA GLN A 4 31.48 2.43 45.81
C GLN A 4 31.21 3.85 45.31
N ALA A 5 30.96 3.99 44.01
CA ALA A 5 30.36 5.19 43.45
C ALA A 5 28.86 5.15 43.76
N HIS A 6 28.45 5.81 44.85
CA HIS A 6 27.06 6.16 45.10
C HIS A 6 26.63 7.20 44.06
N VAL A 7 25.84 6.77 43.07
CA VAL A 7 25.05 7.69 42.24
C VAL A 7 23.75 7.93 42.99
N GLN A 8 23.54 9.16 43.46
CA GLN A 8 22.27 9.56 44.06
C GLN A 8 21.19 9.56 42.97
N LEU A 9 20.21 8.68 43.13
CA LEU A 9 18.95 8.71 42.38
C LEU A 9 18.13 9.89 42.94
N GLY A 10 18.32 11.06 42.35
CA GLY A 10 17.57 12.27 42.62
C GLY A 10 16.91 12.76 41.35
N ASP A 11 15.59 12.86 41.41
CA ASP A 11 14.66 13.47 40.47
C ASP A 11 14.28 12.68 39.20
N GLU A 12 12.96 12.61 39.03
CA GLU A 12 12.22 11.89 38.01
C GLU A 12 12.67 12.31 36.61
N MET A 13 13.29 11.38 35.88
CA MET A 13 13.58 11.52 34.46
C MET A 13 12.26 11.79 33.71
N PRO A 14 12.06 12.98 33.10
CA PRO A 14 10.84 13.26 32.38
C PRO A 14 10.73 12.31 31.18
N VAL A 15 9.55 11.72 30.97
CA VAL A 15 9.25 10.74 29.89
C VAL A 15 9.71 11.23 28.50
N CYS A 16 9.84 12.55 28.32
CA CYS A 16 10.34 13.20 27.11
C CYS A 16 11.85 12.96 26.84
N GLU A 17 12.69 12.82 27.86
CA GLU A 17 14.11 12.47 27.69
C GLU A 17 14.30 11.00 27.28
N ILE A 18 13.39 10.12 27.71
CA ILE A 18 13.37 8.73 27.26
C ILE A 18 13.19 8.66 25.73
N HIS A 19 12.37 9.56 25.16
CA HIS A 19 12.13 9.61 23.71
C HIS A 19 13.30 10.18 22.88
N LEU A 20 14.24 10.90 23.49
CA LEU A 20 15.49 11.30 22.84
C LEU A 20 16.46 10.13 22.69
N TYR A 21 16.41 9.16 23.61
CA TYR A 21 17.21 7.93 23.56
C TYR A 21 16.51 6.75 22.87
N THR A 22 15.23 6.85 22.52
CA THR A 22 14.45 5.78 21.85
C THR A 22 13.97 6.11 20.43
N ARG A 23 14.58 7.07 19.72
CA ARG A 23 14.62 6.94 18.25
C ARG A 23 15.47 5.69 18.05
N GLY A 24 14.93 4.50 17.79
CA GLY A 24 13.97 4.10 16.75
C GLY A 24 14.75 3.83 15.47
N CYS A 25 15.10 2.58 15.18
CA CYS A 25 16.45 2.42 14.67
C CYS A 25 16.72 1.74 13.35
N HIS A 26 17.99 1.56 12.99
CA HIS A 26 18.35 1.55 11.59
C HIS A 26 19.51 0.62 11.31
N SER A 27 19.40 -0.16 10.24
CA SER A 27 20.44 -1.07 9.74
C SER A 27 21.67 -0.35 9.15
N ASP A 28 21.72 0.98 9.28
CA ASP A 28 22.88 1.80 8.99
C ASP A 28 23.79 1.80 10.23
N GLN A 29 24.99 1.23 10.14
CA GLN A 29 25.95 1.11 11.25
C GLN A 29 26.37 2.47 11.84
N ARG A 30 25.99 3.58 11.18
CA ARG A 30 26.21 4.95 11.64
C ARG A 30 25.12 5.47 12.58
N LEU A 31 24.01 4.76 12.73
CA LEU A 31 22.88 5.12 13.56
C LEU A 31 22.83 4.13 14.73
N GLY A 32 23.18 4.60 15.93
CA GLY A 32 23.49 3.78 17.11
C GLY A 32 22.29 3.14 17.80
N HIS A 33 21.32 2.63 17.05
CA HIS A 33 20.05 2.19 17.60
C HIS A 33 19.53 0.94 16.76
N LEU A 34 18.65 0.02 17.27
CA LEU A 34 17.83 -1.08 16.57
C LEU A 34 16.37 -0.83 15.96
N SER A 35 16.12 -1.07 14.67
CA SER A 35 14.86 -0.74 13.95
C SER A 35 13.55 -1.21 14.56
N VAL A 36 12.42 -0.63 14.15
CA VAL A 36 11.10 -1.09 14.63
C VAL A 36 10.93 -2.59 14.33
N ALA A 37 11.38 -3.03 13.15
CA ALA A 37 11.39 -4.45 12.80
C ALA A 37 12.42 -5.24 13.65
N GLU A 38 13.62 -4.70 13.88
CA GLU A 38 14.66 -5.36 14.69
C GLU A 38 14.26 -5.46 16.18
N THR A 39 13.59 -4.44 16.72
CA THR A 39 13.06 -4.42 18.09
C THR A 39 11.86 -5.35 18.24
N GLU A 40 11.00 -5.45 17.23
CA GLU A 40 9.91 -6.43 17.18
C GLU A 40 10.46 -7.86 17.11
N MET A 41 11.51 -8.11 16.32
CA MET A 41 12.21 -9.39 16.28
C MET A 41 12.88 -9.77 17.60
N LEU A 42 13.39 -8.78 18.36
CA LEU A 42 13.96 -9.03 19.68
C LEU A 42 12.88 -9.23 20.77
N ARG A 43 11.72 -8.59 20.61
CA ARG A 43 10.58 -8.73 21.51
C ARG A 43 9.89 -10.08 21.36
N ASP A 44 9.88 -10.62 20.14
CA ASP A 44 9.35 -11.94 19.80
C ASP A 44 10.35 -12.75 18.95
N PRO A 45 11.34 -13.41 19.58
CA PRO A 45 12.34 -14.19 18.86
C PRO A 45 11.74 -15.42 18.17
N GLU A 46 10.64 -15.97 18.67
CA GLU A 46 9.90 -17.05 18.04
C GLU A 46 9.21 -16.58 16.74
N GLY A 47 8.56 -15.42 16.76
CA GLY A 47 7.97 -14.77 15.58
C GLY A 47 9.02 -14.45 14.52
N GLY A 48 10.17 -13.91 14.94
CA GLY A 48 11.33 -13.68 14.06
C GLY A 48 11.84 -14.98 13.40
N ARG A 49 11.95 -16.08 14.16
CA ARG A 49 12.32 -17.40 13.61
C ARG A 49 11.28 -17.97 12.65
N GLN A 50 10.00 -17.74 12.90
CA GLN A 50 8.94 -18.15 11.98
C GLN A 50 9.00 -17.37 10.66
N LEU A 51 9.21 -16.05 10.73
CA LEU A 51 9.41 -15.21 9.56
C LEU A 51 10.65 -15.65 8.75
N LEU A 52 11.77 -15.92 9.43
CA LEU A 52 12.99 -16.41 8.80
C LEU A 52 12.74 -17.71 8.03
N ARG A 53 12.12 -18.72 8.66
CA ARG A 53 11.78 -19.98 7.99
C ARG A 53 10.86 -19.79 6.78
N ARG A 54 9.92 -18.85 6.87
CA ARG A 54 9.02 -18.53 5.75
C ARG A 54 9.80 -17.91 4.59
N LEU A 55 10.68 -16.95 4.87
CA LEU A 55 11.54 -16.34 3.86
C LEU A 55 12.50 -17.35 3.23
N GLU A 56 13.08 -18.25 4.03
CA GLU A 56 13.92 -19.35 3.52
C GLU A 56 13.15 -20.27 2.57
N HIS A 57 11.91 -20.61 2.93
CA HIS A 57 11.04 -21.43 2.07
C HIS A 57 10.66 -20.70 0.77
N GLU A 58 10.25 -19.43 0.87
CA GLU A 58 9.95 -18.61 -0.30
C GLU A 58 11.18 -18.44 -1.20
N ASN A 59 12.36 -18.22 -0.61
CA ASN A 59 13.61 -18.08 -1.35
C ASN A 59 14.01 -19.39 -2.04
N ALA A 60 13.87 -20.54 -1.38
CA ALA A 60 14.08 -21.85 -2.00
C ALA A 60 13.12 -22.09 -3.18
N GLY A 61 11.85 -21.66 -3.06
CA GLY A 61 10.88 -21.70 -4.15
C GLY A 61 11.27 -20.80 -5.32
N LEU A 62 11.76 -19.60 -5.05
CA LEU A 62 12.25 -18.67 -6.06
C LEU A 62 13.52 -19.19 -6.75
N GLU A 63 14.46 -19.77 -6.02
CA GLU A 63 15.65 -20.39 -6.58
C GLU A 63 15.29 -21.56 -7.50
N ALA A 64 14.37 -22.44 -7.07
CA ALA A 64 13.86 -23.53 -7.89
C ALA A 64 13.15 -23.01 -9.16
N ALA A 65 12.36 -21.94 -9.04
CA ALA A 65 11.74 -21.30 -10.19
C ALA A 65 12.79 -20.74 -11.16
N LEU A 66 13.85 -20.09 -10.67
CA LEU A 66 14.95 -19.60 -11.51
C LEU A 66 15.71 -20.75 -12.18
N GLN A 67 15.95 -21.85 -11.47
CA GLN A 67 16.55 -23.06 -12.06
C GLN A 67 15.66 -23.63 -13.16
N TRP A 68 14.35 -23.72 -12.94
CA TRP A 68 13.40 -24.17 -13.95
C TRP A 68 13.37 -23.24 -15.16
N ARG A 69 13.38 -21.91 -14.96
CA ARG A 69 13.45 -20.91 -16.05
C ARG A 69 14.70 -21.08 -16.92
N ARG A 70 15.85 -21.47 -16.35
CA ARG A 70 17.06 -21.78 -17.13
C ARG A 70 16.89 -23.03 -18.00
N GLY A 71 16.13 -24.02 -17.52
CA GLY A 71 15.81 -25.25 -18.25
C GLY A 71 14.60 -25.15 -19.18
N GLU A 72 13.82 -24.06 -19.09
CA GLU A 72 12.54 -23.89 -19.79
C GLU A 72 12.69 -24.02 -21.31
N LEU A 73 13.71 -23.40 -21.90
CA LEU A 73 13.95 -23.50 -23.35
C LEU A 73 14.30 -24.94 -23.79
N VAL A 74 15.05 -25.67 -22.97
CA VAL A 74 15.41 -27.07 -23.25
C VAL A 74 14.19 -27.96 -23.11
N PHE A 75 13.37 -27.74 -22.09
CA PHE A 75 12.09 -28.42 -21.89
C PHE A 75 11.16 -28.21 -23.08
N TRP A 76 10.94 -26.96 -23.51
CA TRP A 76 10.07 -26.67 -24.66
C TRP A 76 10.64 -27.22 -25.97
N ARG A 77 11.95 -27.11 -26.20
CA ARG A 77 12.58 -27.71 -27.39
C ARG A 77 12.45 -29.23 -27.40
N TRP A 78 12.63 -29.88 -26.26
CA TRP A 78 12.37 -31.31 -26.13
C TRP A 78 10.88 -31.61 -26.39
N MET A 79 9.98 -30.77 -25.88
CA MET A 79 8.55 -30.95 -26.08
C MET A 79 8.17 -30.82 -27.56
N ASP A 80 8.74 -29.86 -28.28
CA ASP A 80 8.59 -29.72 -29.73
C ASP A 80 9.09 -30.96 -30.47
N THR A 81 10.19 -31.58 -30.00
CA THR A 81 10.66 -32.84 -30.59
C THR A 81 9.76 -34.03 -30.29
N VAL A 82 9.14 -34.10 -29.12
CA VAL A 82 8.18 -35.16 -28.77
C VAL A 82 6.89 -34.98 -29.56
N LEU A 83 6.41 -33.74 -29.70
CA LEU A 83 5.25 -33.40 -30.52
C LEU A 83 5.54 -33.59 -32.01
N GLY A 84 6.75 -33.30 -32.47
CA GLY A 84 7.20 -33.52 -33.85
C GLY A 84 7.59 -34.96 -34.19
N ALA A 85 7.88 -35.79 -33.17
CA ALA A 85 8.11 -37.23 -33.34
C ALA A 85 6.81 -38.03 -33.43
N CYS A 86 5.65 -37.41 -33.20
CA CYS A 86 4.37 -37.97 -33.64
C CYS A 86 4.36 -37.90 -35.18
N PRO A 87 4.43 -39.04 -35.90
CA PRO A 87 4.43 -39.00 -37.35
C PRO A 87 3.10 -38.38 -37.83
N PRO A 88 3.12 -37.45 -38.80
CA PRO A 88 1.90 -37.14 -39.53
C PRO A 88 1.49 -38.44 -40.23
N GLU A 89 0.28 -38.92 -39.96
CA GLU A 89 -0.24 -40.22 -40.41
C GLU A 89 0.30 -40.64 -41.79
N ALA A 90 1.25 -41.58 -41.79
CA ALA A 90 1.61 -42.33 -42.98
C ALA A 90 0.65 -43.53 -43.09
N PRO A 91 0.17 -43.86 -44.30
CA PRO A 91 -0.86 -44.88 -44.46
C PRO A 91 -0.31 -46.24 -44.03
N ALA A 92 -1.11 -46.91 -43.20
CA ALA A 92 -0.95 -48.25 -42.66
C ALA A 92 -0.18 -49.22 -43.57
N ALA A 93 1.10 -49.43 -43.28
CA ALA A 93 1.78 -50.67 -43.62
C ALA A 93 2.98 -50.91 -42.68
N ALA A 94 2.84 -51.94 -41.85
CA ALA A 94 3.85 -52.57 -41.02
C ALA A 94 4.31 -51.83 -39.73
N ALA A 95 3.52 -51.96 -38.67
CA ALA A 95 4.05 -52.05 -37.31
C ALA A 95 3.18 -52.97 -36.45
N GLN A 96 3.81 -53.94 -35.80
CA GLN A 96 3.19 -54.99 -34.98
C GLN A 96 2.50 -54.41 -33.73
N PRO A 97 1.56 -55.15 -33.10
CA PRO A 97 0.66 -54.57 -32.10
C PRO A 97 1.32 -54.54 -30.71
N ALA A 98 1.74 -53.36 -30.27
CA ALA A 98 1.90 -53.08 -28.85
C ALA A 98 0.50 -52.84 -28.27
N PHE A 99 0.11 -53.70 -27.33
CA PHE A 99 -1.14 -53.59 -26.58
C PHE A 99 -1.16 -52.28 -25.80
N LEU A 100 -1.74 -51.24 -26.40
CA LEU A 100 -2.20 -50.05 -25.69
C LEU A 100 -3.73 -50.04 -25.66
N PRO A 101 -4.35 -49.63 -24.54
CA PRO A 101 -5.78 -49.46 -24.50
C PRO A 101 -6.17 -48.47 -25.60
N ARG A 102 -7.06 -48.90 -26.49
CA ARG A 102 -7.53 -48.12 -27.63
C ARG A 102 -8.27 -46.89 -27.11
N ILE A 103 -7.55 -45.78 -26.98
CA ILE A 103 -8.15 -44.46 -26.86
C ILE A 103 -8.87 -44.24 -28.19
N PRO A 104 -10.19 -43.99 -28.20
CA PRO A 104 -10.89 -43.69 -29.44
C PRO A 104 -10.22 -42.47 -30.07
N GLU A 105 -9.66 -42.65 -31.26
CA GLU A 105 -9.00 -41.59 -31.99
C GLU A 105 -9.99 -40.45 -32.18
N ARG A 106 -9.73 -39.36 -31.46
CA ARG A 106 -10.49 -38.13 -31.55
C ARG A 106 -10.10 -37.53 -32.90
N GLY A 107 -11.01 -37.67 -33.88
CA GLY A 107 -10.74 -37.23 -35.24
C GLY A 107 -10.24 -35.78 -35.29
N PRO A 108 -9.31 -35.45 -36.20
CA PRO A 108 -8.63 -34.15 -36.26
C PRO A 108 -9.58 -32.94 -36.27
N GLY A 109 -10.82 -33.12 -36.74
CA GLY A 109 -11.85 -32.07 -36.75
C GLY A 109 -12.50 -31.75 -35.41
N GLN A 110 -12.46 -32.62 -34.38
CA GLN A 110 -13.10 -32.32 -33.09
C GLN A 110 -12.33 -31.25 -32.30
N GLY A 111 -10.99 -31.25 -32.36
CA GLY A 111 -10.18 -30.21 -31.73
C GLY A 111 -10.40 -28.84 -32.36
N GLU A 112 -10.52 -28.79 -33.68
CA GLU A 112 -10.84 -27.57 -34.43
C GLU A 112 -12.26 -27.07 -34.13
N LEU A 113 -13.22 -27.99 -33.98
CA LEU A 113 -14.59 -27.65 -33.60
C LEU A 113 -14.64 -27.01 -32.19
N VAL A 114 -13.98 -27.63 -31.22
CA VAL A 114 -13.90 -27.10 -29.84
C VAL A 114 -13.13 -25.77 -29.81
N ALA A 115 -12.07 -25.62 -30.59
CA ALA A 115 -11.34 -24.36 -30.70
C ALA A 115 -12.21 -23.24 -31.29
N ARG A 116 -13.08 -23.58 -32.26
CA ARG A 116 -14.04 -22.64 -32.86
C ARG A 116 -15.16 -22.27 -31.88
N GLU A 117 -15.68 -23.23 -31.13
CA GLU A 117 -16.69 -23.00 -30.09
C GLU A 117 -16.15 -22.14 -28.94
N LEU A 118 -14.92 -22.40 -28.47
CA LEU A 118 -14.27 -21.58 -27.45
C LEU A 118 -14.03 -20.15 -27.93
N ARG A 119 -13.67 -19.96 -29.21
CA ARG A 119 -13.49 -18.64 -29.81
C ARG A 119 -14.81 -17.87 -29.90
N ALA A 120 -15.89 -18.54 -30.32
CA ALA A 120 -17.23 -17.96 -30.35
C ALA A 120 -17.70 -17.55 -28.95
N LEU A 121 -17.50 -18.40 -27.94
CA LEU A 121 -17.84 -18.07 -26.54
C LEU A 121 -17.01 -16.91 -26.00
N GLN A 122 -15.74 -16.80 -26.38
CA GLN A 122 -14.88 -15.68 -26.00
C GLN A 122 -15.37 -14.36 -26.61
N GLU A 123 -15.78 -14.38 -27.88
CA GLU A 123 -16.35 -13.23 -28.56
C GLU A 123 -17.68 -12.80 -27.92
N GLU A 124 -18.59 -13.74 -27.63
CA GLU A 124 -19.85 -13.47 -26.95
C GLU A 124 -19.64 -12.86 -25.55
N LEU A 125 -18.68 -13.37 -24.78
CA LEU A 125 -18.31 -12.81 -23.48
C LEU A 125 -17.75 -11.40 -23.61
N CYS A 126 -16.85 -11.16 -24.56
CA CYS A 126 -16.33 -9.82 -24.84
C CYS A 126 -17.48 -8.85 -25.15
N GLU A 127 -18.37 -9.20 -26.07
CA GLU A 127 -19.51 -8.34 -26.40
C GLU A 127 -20.44 -8.10 -25.21
N ALA A 128 -20.74 -9.13 -24.40
CA ALA A 128 -21.57 -8.99 -23.22
C ALA A 128 -20.93 -8.06 -22.17
N THR A 129 -19.61 -8.17 -21.97
CA THR A 129 -18.88 -7.30 -21.05
C THR A 129 -18.82 -5.87 -21.53
N GLU A 130 -18.61 -5.64 -22.83
CA GLU A 130 -18.61 -4.30 -23.42
C GLU A 130 -20.00 -3.67 -23.41
N ARG A 131 -21.07 -4.43 -23.70
CA ARG A 131 -22.46 -3.96 -23.52
C ARG A 131 -22.74 -3.57 -22.08
N ARG A 132 -22.27 -4.37 -21.11
CA ARG A 132 -22.47 -4.08 -19.68
C ARG A 132 -21.66 -2.86 -19.24
N ARG A 133 -20.44 -2.69 -19.75
CA ARG A 133 -19.60 -1.50 -19.52
C ARG A 133 -20.26 -0.26 -20.10
N ALA A 134 -20.70 -0.29 -21.34
CA ALA A 134 -21.39 0.83 -21.99
C ALA A 134 -22.68 1.21 -21.27
N ALA A 135 -23.48 0.23 -20.83
CA ALA A 135 -24.69 0.49 -20.04
C ALA A 135 -24.37 1.11 -18.67
N TRP A 136 -23.30 0.66 -18.02
CA TRP A 136 -22.81 1.25 -16.77
C TRP A 136 -22.27 2.67 -16.98
N GLU A 137 -21.48 2.91 -18.02
CA GLU A 137 -20.96 4.23 -18.37
C GLU A 137 -22.07 5.21 -18.75
N ALA A 138 -23.10 4.79 -19.48
CA ALA A 138 -24.27 5.61 -19.75
C ALA A 138 -25.02 5.99 -18.46
N ARG A 139 -25.13 5.04 -17.51
CA ARG A 139 -25.80 5.25 -16.22
C ARG A 139 -25.00 6.17 -15.28
N VAL A 140 -23.67 6.03 -15.24
CA VAL A 140 -22.77 6.83 -14.38
C VAL A 140 -22.42 8.17 -15.01
N GLY A 141 -22.24 8.22 -16.33
CA GLY A 141 -21.96 9.43 -17.11
C GLY A 141 -23.07 10.46 -17.00
N GLY A 142 -24.33 10.03 -16.85
CA GLY A 142 -25.47 10.91 -16.58
C GLY A 142 -25.53 11.49 -15.16
N GLN A 143 -24.79 10.94 -14.19
CA GLN A 143 -25.01 11.22 -12.77
C GLN A 143 -23.79 11.75 -11.99
N GLY A 144 -22.56 11.64 -12.51
CA GLY A 144 -21.36 11.98 -11.72
C GLY A 144 -20.24 12.74 -12.44
N ARG A 145 -20.42 13.11 -13.72
CA ARG A 145 -19.33 13.71 -14.52
C ARG A 145 -19.78 14.94 -15.33
N GLY A 146 -20.76 15.69 -14.81
CA GLY A 146 -21.24 16.92 -15.44
C GLY A 146 -20.29 18.12 -15.25
N PRO A 147 -20.42 19.18 -16.06
CA PRO A 147 -19.63 20.41 -15.94
C PRO A 147 -19.72 21.05 -14.55
N GLN A 148 -20.81 20.82 -13.80
CA GLN A 148 -20.96 21.26 -12.41
C GLN A 148 -19.98 20.57 -11.44
N TRP A 149 -19.65 19.28 -11.62
CA TRP A 149 -18.65 18.59 -10.80
C TRP A 149 -17.24 19.12 -11.08
N SER A 150 -16.94 19.33 -12.37
CA SER A 150 -15.67 19.95 -12.80
C SER A 150 -15.54 21.39 -12.28
N SER A 151 -16.64 22.15 -12.30
CA SER A 151 -16.71 23.51 -11.75
C SER A 151 -16.56 23.53 -10.22
N ALA A 152 -17.23 22.63 -9.50
CA ALA A 152 -17.10 22.50 -8.04
C ALA A 152 -15.67 22.12 -7.62
N ARG A 153 -15.03 21.21 -8.37
CA ARG A 153 -13.63 20.83 -8.13
C ARG A 153 -12.66 21.98 -8.44
N GLN A 154 -12.91 22.74 -9.51
CA GLN A 154 -12.11 23.94 -9.81
C GLN A 154 -12.32 25.06 -8.77
N ALA A 155 -13.54 25.23 -8.25
CA ALA A 155 -13.83 26.19 -7.19
C ALA A 155 -13.11 25.81 -5.89
N LEU A 156 -13.12 24.53 -5.54
CA LEU A 156 -12.39 24.02 -4.38
C LEU A 156 -10.87 24.22 -4.54
N GLN A 157 -10.31 23.90 -5.71
CA GLN A 157 -8.88 24.12 -5.98
C GLN A 157 -8.51 25.60 -5.83
N LYS A 158 -9.31 26.50 -6.42
CA LYS A 158 -9.09 27.95 -6.30
C LYS A 158 -9.17 28.44 -4.85
N ALA A 159 -10.11 27.92 -4.06
CA ALA A 159 -10.22 28.27 -2.64
C ALA A 159 -8.97 27.84 -1.85
N VAL A 160 -8.47 26.62 -2.10
CA VAL A 160 -7.23 26.13 -1.47
C VAL A 160 -6.03 26.97 -1.88
N ASP A 161 -5.91 27.33 -3.17
CA ASP A 161 -4.81 28.16 -3.65
C ASP A 161 -4.84 29.57 -3.03
N GLN A 162 -6.03 30.13 -2.81
CA GLN A 162 -6.21 31.41 -2.12
C GLN A 162 -5.81 31.36 -0.65
N GLU A 163 -6.21 30.31 0.08
CA GLU A 163 -5.81 30.11 1.48
C GLU A 163 -4.29 29.91 1.61
N LEU A 164 -3.68 29.14 0.70
CA LEU A 164 -2.23 28.96 0.67
C LEU A 164 -1.49 30.26 0.37
N ALA A 165 -2.00 31.08 -0.55
CA ALA A 165 -1.43 32.40 -0.84
C ALA A 165 -1.59 33.35 0.36
N ALA A 166 -2.72 33.32 1.05
CA ALA A 166 -2.94 34.11 2.27
C ALA A 166 -1.98 33.71 3.39
N LEU A 167 -1.73 32.41 3.56
CA LEU A 167 -0.75 31.89 4.53
C LEU A 167 0.69 32.27 4.16
N GLN A 168 1.05 32.18 2.88
CA GLN A 168 2.38 32.61 2.40
C GLN A 168 2.60 34.11 2.63
N TRP A 169 1.59 34.93 2.32
CA TRP A 169 1.67 36.37 2.51
C TRP A 169 1.72 36.77 3.99
N ALA A 170 0.96 36.09 4.86
CA ALA A 170 1.06 36.27 6.31
C ALA A 170 2.45 35.89 6.85
N TRP A 171 3.04 34.80 6.34
CA TRP A 171 4.40 34.40 6.68
C TRP A 171 5.44 35.44 6.26
N GLU A 172 5.30 35.99 5.05
CA GLU A 172 6.23 37.00 4.53
C GLU A 172 6.11 38.34 5.25
N GLN A 173 4.92 38.71 5.73
CA GLN A 173 4.73 39.93 6.51
C GLN A 173 5.18 39.83 7.98
N ASP A 174 5.11 38.65 8.58
CA ASP A 174 5.71 38.40 9.90
C ASP A 174 7.26 38.44 9.85
N ARG A 175 7.82 38.43 8.63
CA ARG A 175 9.22 38.75 8.34
C ARG A 175 9.42 40.27 8.24
N GLY A 176 9.01 41.03 9.26
CA GLY A 176 9.45 42.42 9.46
C GLY A 176 10.98 42.55 9.49
N PRO A 177 11.59 43.74 9.71
CA PRO A 177 13.05 43.89 9.73
C PRO A 177 13.65 43.28 11.01
N ALA A 178 13.42 41.99 11.23
CA ALA A 178 14.11 41.15 12.16
C ALA A 178 15.53 41.01 11.63
N ARG A 179 16.46 41.70 12.31
CA ARG A 179 17.89 41.36 12.30
C ARG A 179 18.04 39.85 12.17
N PRO A 180 18.91 39.33 11.28
CA PRO A 180 19.18 37.91 11.23
C PRO A 180 19.69 37.51 12.60
N HIS A 181 18.80 36.90 13.37
CA HIS A 181 19.10 36.33 14.65
C HIS A 181 20.09 35.21 14.36
N GLY A 182 21.38 35.48 14.64
CA GLY A 182 22.43 34.46 14.62
C GLY A 182 22.07 33.28 15.52
N PRO A 183 22.88 32.21 15.57
CA PRO A 183 22.55 31.01 16.34
C PRO A 183 22.33 31.38 17.81
N HIS A 184 21.06 31.54 18.19
CA HIS A 184 20.69 31.88 19.55
C HIS A 184 20.81 30.63 20.40
N ARG A 185 21.82 30.63 21.26
CA ARG A 185 21.86 29.72 22.41
C ARG A 185 20.79 30.18 23.37
N LEU A 186 19.72 29.39 23.53
CA LEU A 186 18.72 29.60 24.58
C LEU A 186 19.43 29.43 25.93
N VAL A 187 19.53 30.52 26.67
CA VAL A 187 20.04 30.53 28.04
C VAL A 187 18.86 30.86 28.94
N ARG A 188 18.59 29.99 29.92
CA ARG A 188 17.59 30.24 30.96
C ARG A 188 18.01 31.48 31.74
N ARG A 189 17.21 32.55 31.66
CA ARG A 189 17.32 33.70 32.57
C ARG A 189 16.66 33.32 33.89
N GLU A 190 17.44 33.24 34.94
CA GLU A 190 16.94 33.40 36.30
C GLU A 190 16.90 34.92 36.55
N ASP A 191 15.71 35.40 36.94
CA ASP A 191 15.37 36.74 37.41
C ASP A 191 15.37 37.90 36.39
N GLU A 192 14.21 38.13 35.78
CA GLU A 192 13.31 39.26 36.06
C GLU A 192 12.21 39.34 34.98
N ALA A 193 10.98 39.59 35.42
CA ALA A 193 9.77 39.53 34.59
C ALA A 193 9.73 40.61 33.49
N PRO A 194 9.37 40.27 32.25
CA PRO A 194 8.78 41.22 31.31
C PRO A 194 7.27 41.03 31.28
N GLY A 195 6.54 42.07 31.65
CA GLY A 195 5.11 42.17 31.38
C GLY A 195 4.88 42.31 29.87
N GLY A 196 4.31 41.29 29.24
CA GLY A 196 3.84 41.35 27.87
C GLY A 196 3.42 39.98 27.40
N GLN A 197 2.11 39.69 27.48
CA GLN A 197 1.36 38.57 26.85
C GLN A 197 2.21 37.41 26.28
N ASP A 198 3.05 36.80 27.10
CA ASP A 198 3.74 35.57 26.74
C ASP A 198 2.70 34.46 26.89
N LEU A 199 1.97 34.20 25.80
CA LEU A 199 1.17 32.98 25.68
C LEU A 199 2.13 31.80 25.81
N GLN A 200 2.12 31.19 26.98
CA GLN A 200 2.98 30.08 27.33
C GLN A 200 2.81 29.02 26.25
N ALA A 201 3.87 28.68 25.50
CA ALA A 201 3.79 27.80 24.34
C ALA A 201 3.03 26.48 24.62
N ALA A 202 3.06 26.02 25.88
CA ALA A 202 2.27 24.89 26.37
C ALA A 202 0.75 25.07 26.20
N GLU A 203 0.20 26.26 26.41
CA GLU A 203 -1.23 26.55 26.23
C GLU A 203 -1.62 26.51 24.75
N VAL A 204 -0.79 27.09 23.87
CA VAL A 204 -1.00 27.06 22.42
C VAL A 204 -0.94 25.62 21.91
N ILE A 205 0.05 24.84 22.34
CA ILE A 205 0.16 23.41 22.01
C ILE A 205 -1.08 22.64 22.48
N ARG A 206 -1.58 22.92 23.68
CA ARG A 206 -2.80 22.28 24.20
C ARG A 206 -4.03 22.61 23.36
N VAL A 207 -4.20 23.88 22.98
CA VAL A 207 -5.32 24.31 22.11
C VAL A 207 -5.22 23.64 20.74
N LEU A 208 -4.04 23.60 20.12
CA LEU A 208 -3.84 22.95 18.82
C LEU A 208 -4.13 21.45 18.87
N ARG A 209 -3.64 20.74 19.90
CA ARG A 209 -3.97 19.32 20.10
C ARG A 209 -5.46 19.08 20.29
N SER A 210 -6.16 19.96 20.99
CA SER A 210 -7.61 19.85 21.16
C SER A 210 -8.37 20.05 19.84
N LYS A 211 -7.91 20.98 18.99
CA LYS A 211 -8.46 21.20 17.64
C LYS A 211 -8.19 20.03 16.72
N GLU A 212 -6.97 19.48 16.74
CA GLU A 212 -6.59 18.29 15.99
C GLU A 212 -7.49 17.10 16.34
N ALA A 213 -7.64 16.79 17.63
CA ALA A 213 -8.52 15.72 18.09
C ALA A 213 -9.98 15.91 17.66
N CYS A 214 -10.48 17.15 17.68
CA CYS A 214 -11.82 17.48 17.21
C CYS A 214 -11.97 17.21 15.70
N LEU A 215 -11.02 17.66 14.89
CA LEU A 215 -11.03 17.43 13.44
C LEU A 215 -10.89 15.95 13.08
N GLU A 216 -10.05 15.20 13.79
CA GLU A 216 -9.95 13.75 13.62
C GLU A 216 -11.27 13.04 13.93
N ALA A 217 -11.97 13.45 15.00
CA ALA A 217 -13.27 12.89 15.35
C ALA A 217 -14.32 13.16 14.25
N VAL A 218 -14.38 14.40 13.75
CA VAL A 218 -15.27 14.79 12.65
C VAL A 218 -14.96 14.01 11.37
N LEU A 219 -13.68 13.84 11.03
CA LEU A 219 -13.25 13.08 9.87
C LEU A 219 -13.64 11.60 9.98
N ARG A 220 -13.45 10.97 11.14
CA ARG A 220 -13.91 9.59 11.39
C ARG A 220 -15.42 9.46 11.27
N GLN A 221 -16.17 10.44 11.77
CA GLN A 221 -17.63 10.48 11.65
C GLN A 221 -18.07 10.57 10.19
N LEU A 222 -17.51 11.50 9.41
CA LEU A 222 -17.79 11.65 7.98
C LEU A 222 -17.45 10.38 7.19
N GLN A 223 -16.29 9.78 7.45
CA GLN A 223 -15.91 8.51 6.84
C GLN A 223 -16.91 7.39 7.19
N GLY A 224 -17.40 7.36 8.43
CA GLY A 224 -18.46 6.44 8.86
C GLY A 224 -19.76 6.65 8.07
N GLN A 225 -20.20 7.90 7.92
CA GLN A 225 -21.38 8.27 7.15
C GLN A 225 -21.24 7.91 5.68
N CYS A 226 -20.10 8.21 5.05
CA CYS A 226 -19.82 7.80 3.67
C CYS A 226 -19.87 6.28 3.51
N ARG A 227 -19.31 5.51 4.45
CA ARG A 227 -19.38 4.05 4.42
C ARG A 227 -20.81 3.54 4.53
N GLN A 228 -21.64 4.14 5.37
CA GLN A 228 -23.05 3.77 5.52
C GLN A 228 -23.86 4.07 4.25
N GLU A 229 -23.69 5.26 3.66
CA GLU A 229 -24.37 5.61 2.41
C GLU A 229 -23.91 4.73 1.24
N LEU A 230 -22.61 4.43 1.15
CA LEU A 230 -22.09 3.50 0.15
C LEU A 230 -22.64 2.08 0.35
N ALA A 231 -22.76 1.59 1.59
CA ALA A 231 -23.38 0.31 1.88
C ALA A 231 -24.88 0.28 1.49
N ARG A 232 -25.60 1.39 1.71
CA ARG A 232 -27.00 1.55 1.30
C ARG A 232 -27.14 1.47 -0.22
N LEU A 233 -26.29 2.19 -0.95
CA LEU A 233 -26.28 2.17 -2.43
C LEU A 233 -25.85 0.81 -2.98
N ALA A 234 -24.90 0.16 -2.34
CA ALA A 234 -24.45 -1.20 -2.67
C ALA A 234 -25.59 -2.21 -2.56
N GLY A 235 -26.33 -2.19 -1.44
CA GLY A 235 -27.46 -3.10 -1.21
C GLY A 235 -28.62 -2.91 -2.19
N ALA A 236 -28.77 -1.71 -2.76
CA ALA A 236 -29.79 -1.42 -3.77
C ALA A 236 -29.43 -1.88 -5.20
N LEU A 237 -28.18 -2.26 -5.46
CA LEU A 237 -27.66 -2.60 -6.78
C LEU A 237 -27.10 -4.04 -6.80
N PRO A 238 -27.89 -5.05 -7.23
CA PRO A 238 -27.39 -6.41 -7.34
C PRO A 238 -26.26 -6.48 -8.39
N GLY A 239 -25.08 -6.95 -7.96
CA GLY A 239 -23.91 -7.17 -8.83
C GLY A 239 -22.69 -6.29 -8.58
N LEU A 240 -22.72 -5.35 -7.63
CA LEU A 240 -21.54 -4.60 -7.19
C LEU A 240 -20.87 -5.26 -5.97
N ILE A 241 -19.59 -5.63 -6.11
CA ILE A 241 -18.75 -6.09 -5.00
C ILE A 241 -17.90 -4.90 -4.55
N TRP A 242 -18.06 -4.47 -3.30
CA TRP A 242 -17.26 -3.40 -2.72
C TRP A 242 -16.10 -3.96 -1.93
N ILE A 243 -14.87 -3.60 -2.31
CA ILE A 243 -13.66 -3.93 -1.59
C ILE A 243 -13.37 -2.78 -0.62
N LEU A 244 -13.59 -3.02 0.68
CA LEU A 244 -13.24 -2.05 1.71
C LEU A 244 -11.71 -1.94 1.82
N PRO A 245 -11.16 -0.71 1.96
CA PRO A 245 -9.75 -0.56 2.26
C PRO A 245 -9.43 -1.16 3.65
N PRO A 246 -8.22 -1.69 3.85
CA PRO A 246 -7.83 -2.28 5.12
C PRO A 246 -7.96 -1.25 6.24
N ARG A 247 -8.52 -1.67 7.38
CA ARG A 247 -8.60 -0.82 8.59
C ARG A 247 -7.17 -0.55 9.07
N ARG A 248 -6.83 0.73 9.20
CA ARG A 248 -5.66 1.21 9.95
C ARG A 248 -5.98 1.27 11.43
#